data_AF-A0A1H1TCF3-F1
#
_entry.id   AF-A0A1H1TCF3-F1
#
_cell.length_a   1.000
_cell.length_b   1.000
_cell.length_c   1.000
_cell.angle_alpha   90.00
_cell.angle_beta   90.00
_cell.angle_gamma   90.00
#
_symmetry.space_group_name_H-M   'P 1'
#
loop_
_entity.id
_entity.type
_entity.pdbx_description
1 polymer ?
#
loop_
_entity_poly.entity_id
_entity_poly.type
_entity_poly.pdbx_seq_one_letter_code
_entity_poly.pdbx_strand_id
1 'polypeptide(L)'
;MANSNQSVADIRNESFPDYVARIEDSYIEGYDPVSLGAPHSSLHTRKLWVGMGFILAALFGIGLAVWGVGAHLYGTGTQADYGTKLLILGLGEVAITLVIGFGLIFAGRKGYREYRERTGRVN
;
A
#
# COMPACT_ATOMS: atom_id res chain seq x y z
N MET A 1 -29.74 -52.32 26.64
CA MET A 1 -29.77 -51.17 25.72
C MET A 1 -28.33 -50.86 25.35
N ALA A 2 -27.93 -51.13 24.11
CA ALA A 2 -26.55 -50.93 23.68
C ALA A 2 -26.32 -49.45 23.33
N ASN A 3 -25.39 -48.79 24.02
CA ASN A 3 -24.98 -47.42 23.69
C ASN A 3 -24.15 -47.44 22.41
N SER A 4 -24.74 -47.02 21.30
CA SER A 4 -24.02 -46.73 20.07
C SER A 4 -23.27 -45.41 20.22
N ASN A 5 -22.07 -45.44 20.79
CA ASN A 5 -21.11 -44.35 20.68
C ASN A 5 -20.67 -44.27 19.21
N GLN A 6 -21.43 -43.56 18.37
CA GLN A 6 -20.91 -43.15 17.07
C GLN A 6 -19.80 -42.14 17.33
N SER A 7 -18.55 -42.60 17.23
CA SER A 7 -17.40 -41.72 17.03
C SER A 7 -17.58 -41.04 15.67
N VAL A 8 -18.31 -39.93 15.65
CA VAL A 8 -18.42 -39.07 14.48
C VAL A 8 -17.00 -38.61 14.17
N ALA A 9 -16.45 -39.02 13.03
CA ALA A 9 -15.13 -38.62 12.58
C ALA A 9 -15.08 -37.08 12.55
N ASP A 10 -14.19 -36.49 13.36
CA ASP A 10 -13.96 -35.05 13.33
C ASP A 10 -13.10 -34.76 12.11
N ILE A 11 -13.78 -34.51 10.98
CA ILE A 11 -13.14 -34.26 9.69
C ILE A 11 -12.14 -33.10 9.80
N ARG A 12 -12.29 -32.15 10.74
CA ARG A 12 -11.31 -31.06 10.93
C ARG A 12 -10.01 -31.51 11.57
N ASN A 13 -10.05 -32.55 12.40
CA ASN A 13 -8.87 -33.09 13.08
C ASN A 13 -8.18 -34.21 12.26
N GLU A 14 -8.94 -34.87 11.38
CA GLU A 14 -8.46 -35.97 10.53
C GLU A 14 -8.20 -35.53 9.07
N SER A 15 -8.63 -34.32 8.68
CA SER A 15 -8.22 -33.72 7.42
C SER A 15 -6.74 -33.40 7.45
N PHE A 16 -6.02 -33.83 6.43
CA PHE A 16 -4.66 -33.36 6.17
C PHE A 16 -4.62 -31.82 6.22
N PRO A 17 -3.52 -31.21 6.71
CA PRO A 17 -3.34 -29.78 6.62
C PRO A 17 -3.66 -29.34 5.19
N ASP A 18 -4.44 -28.27 5.04
CA ASP A 18 -4.76 -27.75 3.71
C ASP A 18 -3.47 -27.14 3.14
N TYR A 19 -2.68 -27.97 2.46
CA TYR A 19 -1.46 -27.55 1.79
C TYR A 19 -1.88 -26.76 0.55
N VAL A 20 -2.21 -25.48 0.75
CA VAL A 20 -2.35 -24.54 -0.35
C VAL A 20 -0.97 -24.47 -1.01
N ALA A 21 -0.78 -25.22 -2.10
CA ALA A 21 0.47 -25.25 -2.84
C ALA A 21 0.77 -23.82 -3.30
N ARG A 22 1.72 -23.15 -2.62
CA ARG A 22 2.07 -21.78 -2.93
C ARG A 22 3.10 -21.80 -4.02
N ILE A 23 2.96 -20.89 -4.99
CA ILE A 23 3.92 -20.73 -6.09
C ILE A 23 5.33 -20.38 -5.55
N GLU A 24 5.40 -19.86 -4.32
CA GLU A 24 6.65 -19.57 -3.60
C GLU A 24 7.47 -20.83 -3.29
N ASP A 25 6.79 -21.95 -3.02
CA ASP A 25 7.39 -23.22 -2.61
C ASP A 25 7.93 -24.01 -3.81
N SER A 26 7.51 -23.63 -5.03
CA SER A 26 8.01 -24.22 -6.28
C SER A 26 9.24 -23.49 -6.85
N TYR A 27 9.73 -22.44 -6.17
CA TYR A 27 10.96 -21.77 -6.59
C TYR A 27 12.18 -22.69 -6.40
N ILE A 28 13.06 -22.67 -7.40
CA ILE A 28 14.36 -23.33 -7.34
C ILE A 28 15.16 -22.68 -6.21
N GLU A 29 15.94 -23.47 -5.46
CA GLU A 29 16.82 -22.92 -4.43
C GLU A 29 17.77 -21.88 -5.03
N GLY A 30 17.81 -20.69 -4.40
CA GLY A 30 18.60 -19.56 -4.86
C GLY A 30 17.96 -18.72 -5.98
N TYR A 31 16.78 -19.11 -6.48
CA TYR A 31 16.03 -18.29 -7.43
C TYR A 31 15.28 -17.16 -6.71
N ASP A 32 15.57 -15.93 -7.12
CA ASP A 32 14.85 -14.73 -6.71
C ASP A 32 14.04 -14.20 -7.91
N PRO A 33 12.69 -14.27 -7.88
CA PRO A 33 11.85 -13.73 -8.94
C PRO A 33 11.94 -12.20 -9.02
N VAL A 34 12.05 -11.68 -10.25
CA VAL A 34 11.96 -10.24 -10.51
C VAL A 34 10.66 -9.65 -9.94
N SER A 35 10.73 -8.41 -9.47
CA SER A 35 9.62 -7.79 -8.72
C SER A 35 8.31 -7.74 -9.50
N LEU A 36 8.31 -7.71 -10.83
CA LEU A 36 7.06 -7.78 -11.63
C LEU A 36 6.53 -9.22 -11.78
N GLY A 37 7.39 -10.22 -11.81
CA GLY A 37 7.02 -11.63 -11.97
C GLY A 37 6.64 -12.31 -10.65
N ALA A 38 6.97 -11.70 -9.51
CA ALA A 38 6.67 -12.23 -8.20
C ALA A 38 5.16 -12.19 -7.88
N PRO A 39 4.51 -13.32 -7.53
CA PRO A 39 3.10 -13.37 -7.12
C PRO A 39 2.78 -12.54 -5.87
N HIS A 40 3.76 -12.39 -4.98
CA HIS A 40 3.67 -11.58 -3.76
C HIS A 40 3.99 -10.09 -4.01
N SER A 41 4.20 -9.68 -5.26
CA SER A 41 4.55 -8.32 -5.61
C SER A 41 3.40 -7.35 -5.38
N SER A 42 3.71 -6.25 -4.70
CA SER A 42 2.78 -5.14 -4.57
C SER A 42 2.50 -4.43 -5.91
N LEU A 43 3.30 -4.65 -6.95
CA LEU A 43 3.07 -4.07 -8.29
C LEU A 43 1.76 -4.57 -8.92
N HIS A 44 1.25 -5.74 -8.50
CA HIS A 44 -0.04 -6.26 -8.96
C HIS A 44 -1.22 -5.71 -8.15
N THR A 45 -0.96 -4.95 -7.09
CA THR A 45 -2.01 -4.46 -6.20
C THR A 45 -2.48 -3.06 -6.64
N ARG A 46 -3.76 -2.92 -6.98
CA ARG A 46 -4.37 -1.62 -7.34
C ARG A 46 -4.12 -0.53 -6.29
N LYS A 47 -4.12 -0.89 -4.99
CA LYS A 47 -3.86 0.03 -3.88
C LYS A 47 -2.49 0.70 -3.99
N LEU A 48 -1.47 -0.02 -4.44
CA LEU A 48 -0.12 0.53 -4.62
C LEU A 48 -0.13 1.64 -5.69
N TRP A 49 -0.70 1.35 -6.86
CA TRP A 49 -0.79 2.30 -7.97
C TRP A 49 -1.61 3.54 -7.62
N VAL A 50 -2.75 3.35 -6.96
CA VAL A 50 -3.56 4.48 -6.48
C VAL A 50 -2.78 5.30 -5.44
N GLY A 51 -2.07 4.65 -4.52
CA GLY A 51 -1.22 5.33 -3.54
C GLY A 51 -0.11 6.16 -4.19
N MET A 52 0.56 5.63 -5.22
CA MET A 52 1.54 6.36 -6.02
C MET A 52 0.90 7.56 -6.75
N GLY A 53 -0.31 7.39 -7.27
CA GLY A 53 -1.09 8.47 -7.88
C GLY A 53 -1.38 9.62 -6.89
N PHE A 54 -1.71 9.30 -5.64
CA PHE A 54 -1.88 10.31 -4.58
C PHE A 54 -0.57 11.02 -4.23
N ILE A 55 0.56 10.31 -4.18
CA ILE A 55 1.87 10.95 -3.98
C ILE A 55 2.17 11.92 -5.13
N LEU A 56 1.87 11.55 -6.37
CA LEU A 56 2.03 12.44 -7.52
C LEU A 56 1.08 13.65 -7.44
N ALA A 57 -0.16 13.45 -6.99
CA ALA A 57 -1.13 14.53 -6.79
C ALA A 57 -0.66 15.57 -5.77
N ALA A 58 0.16 15.20 -4.79
CA ALA A 58 0.76 16.15 -3.83
C ALA A 58 1.54 17.28 -4.52
N LEU A 59 2.08 17.06 -5.72
CA LEU A 59 2.78 18.09 -6.50
C LEU A 59 1.89 19.30 -6.80
N PHE A 60 0.58 19.09 -6.99
CA PHE A 60 -0.38 20.17 -7.17
C PHE A 60 -0.43 21.07 -5.94
N GLY A 61 -0.55 20.49 -4.74
CA GLY A 61 -0.54 21.23 -3.48
C GLY A 61 0.78 21.97 -3.23
N ILE A 62 1.92 21.37 -3.60
CA ILE A 62 3.23 22.03 -3.54
C ILE A 62 3.22 23.29 -4.43
N GLY A 63 2.69 23.20 -5.65
CA GLY A 63 2.57 24.35 -6.55
C GLY A 63 1.76 25.51 -5.95
N LEU A 64 0.63 25.20 -5.32
CA LEU A 64 -0.19 26.20 -4.61
C LEU A 64 0.56 26.83 -3.44
N ALA A 65 1.28 26.03 -2.66
CA ALA A 65 2.06 26.51 -1.51
C ALA A 65 3.21 27.42 -1.95
N VAL A 66 3.96 27.04 -2.99
CA VAL A 66 5.04 27.86 -3.57
C VAL A 66 4.49 29.20 -4.05
N TRP A 67 3.34 29.19 -4.74
CA TRP A 67 2.69 30.42 -5.18
C TRP A 67 2.29 31.29 -3.98
N GLY A 68 1.66 30.69 -2.95
CA GLY A 68 1.23 31.38 -1.74
C GLY A 68 2.39 32.04 -0.99
N VAL A 69 3.53 31.35 -0.87
CA VAL A 69 4.76 31.94 -0.31
C VAL A 69 5.28 33.08 -1.18
N GLY A 70 5.31 32.90 -2.51
CA GLY A 70 5.71 33.95 -3.44
C GLY A 70 4.88 35.22 -3.29
N ALA A 71 3.55 35.09 -3.17
CA ALA A 71 2.65 36.20 -2.93
C ALA A 71 2.93 36.92 -1.60
N HIS A 72 3.31 36.19 -0.53
CA HIS A 72 3.71 36.80 0.74
C HIS A 72 5.03 37.57 0.67
N LEU A 73 5.99 37.09 -0.11
CA LEU A 73 7.33 37.68 -0.18
C LEU A 73 7.40 38.86 -1.16
N TYR A 74 6.69 38.77 -2.28
CA TYR A 74 6.81 39.72 -3.39
C TYR A 74 5.53 40.52 -3.66
N GLY A 75 4.46 40.25 -2.93
CA GLY A 75 3.15 40.86 -3.13
C GLY A 75 2.41 40.30 -4.36
N THR A 76 1.13 40.64 -4.48
CA THR A 76 0.24 40.18 -5.56
C THR A 76 0.04 41.22 -6.67
N GLY A 77 0.82 42.30 -6.66
CA GLY A 77 0.69 43.40 -7.62
C GLY A 77 -0.68 44.08 -7.56
N THR A 78 -1.37 44.19 -8.70
CA THR A 78 -2.72 44.77 -8.78
C THR A 78 -3.83 43.75 -8.47
N GLN A 79 -3.48 42.50 -8.17
CA GLN A 79 -4.43 41.42 -7.93
C GLN A 79 -4.77 41.32 -6.44
N ALA A 80 -6.00 40.89 -6.15
CA ALA A 80 -6.45 40.68 -4.78
C ALA A 80 -5.55 39.65 -4.05
N ASP A 81 -5.29 39.90 -2.77
CA ASP A 81 -4.42 39.05 -1.96
C ASP A 81 -5.10 37.70 -1.65
N TYR A 82 -4.57 36.65 -2.27
CA TYR A 82 -4.95 35.27 -2.02
C TYR A 82 -3.76 34.42 -1.53
N GLY A 83 -2.63 35.05 -1.18
CA GLY A 83 -1.38 34.34 -0.82
C GLY A 83 -1.58 33.37 0.33
N THR A 84 -2.17 33.85 1.42
CA THR A 84 -2.49 33.02 2.60
C THR A 84 -3.43 31.86 2.26
N LYS A 85 -4.45 32.10 1.43
CA LYS A 85 -5.43 31.07 1.07
C LYS A 85 -4.78 29.96 0.25
N LEU A 86 -3.97 30.32 -0.74
CA LEU A 86 -3.28 29.36 -1.60
C LEU A 86 -2.21 28.59 -0.83
N LEU A 87 -1.54 29.23 0.12
CA LEU A 87 -0.61 28.56 1.03
C LEU A 87 -1.32 27.50 1.89
N ILE A 88 -2.42 27.86 2.56
CA ILE A 88 -3.16 26.94 3.43
C ILE A 88 -3.74 25.77 2.63
N LEU A 89 -4.38 26.06 1.48
CA LEU A 89 -4.94 25.02 0.62
C LEU A 89 -3.85 24.10 0.05
N GLY A 90 -2.72 24.66 -0.37
CA GLY A 90 -1.59 23.89 -0.87
C GLY A 90 -1.01 22.94 0.18
N LEU A 91 -0.75 23.44 1.39
CA LEU A 91 -0.25 22.61 2.49
C LEU A 91 -1.28 21.54 2.92
N GLY A 92 -2.56 21.90 2.96
CA GLY A 92 -3.65 20.95 3.25
C GLY A 92 -3.72 19.82 2.23
N GLU A 93 -3.66 20.15 0.94
CA GLU A 93 -3.67 19.17 -0.16
C GLU A 93 -2.46 18.23 -0.08
N VAL A 94 -1.25 18.76 0.14
CA VAL A 94 -0.04 17.95 0.32
C VAL A 94 -0.19 16.99 1.50
N ALA A 95 -0.65 17.48 2.65
CA ALA A 95 -0.79 16.65 3.84
C ALA A 95 -1.80 15.52 3.61
N ILE A 96 -2.97 15.82 3.07
CA ILE A 96 -4.04 14.84 2.84
C ILE A 96 -3.60 13.79 1.82
N THR A 97 -3.09 14.22 0.67
CA THR A 97 -2.69 13.32 -0.42
C THR A 97 -1.52 12.42 -0.01
N LEU A 98 -0.53 12.93 0.72
CA LEU A 98 0.58 12.10 1.22
C LEU A 98 0.12 11.11 2.29
N VAL A 99 -0.71 11.51 3.25
CA VAL A 99 -1.24 10.60 4.28
C VAL A 99 -2.02 9.45 3.63
N ILE A 100 -2.90 9.76 2.69
CA ILE A 100 -3.67 8.74 1.95
C ILE A 100 -2.73 7.88 1.09
N GLY A 101 -1.80 8.50 0.36
CA GLY A 101 -0.85 7.83 -0.52
C GLY A 101 0.02 6.82 0.21
N PHE A 102 0.66 7.24 1.30
CA PHE A 102 1.48 6.36 2.14
C PHE A 102 0.64 5.28 2.84
N GLY A 103 -0.57 5.60 3.31
CA GLY A 103 -1.48 4.61 3.89
C GLY A 103 -1.86 3.51 2.90
N LEU A 104 -2.18 3.89 1.65
CA LEU A 104 -2.49 2.94 0.58
C LEU A 104 -1.31 2.09 0.17
N ILE A 105 -0.11 2.67 0.08
CA ILE A 105 1.13 1.92 -0.20
C ILE A 105 1.40 0.93 0.94
N PHE A 106 1.29 1.37 2.19
CA PHE A 106 1.48 0.50 3.34
C PHE A 106 0.49 -0.69 3.33
N ALA A 107 -0.78 -0.44 2.99
CA ALA A 107 -1.78 -1.49 2.83
C ALA A 107 -1.51 -2.39 1.60
N GLY A 108 -1.06 -1.82 0.49
CA GLY A 108 -0.75 -2.53 -0.74
C GLY A 108 0.49 -3.43 -0.64
N ARG A 109 1.42 -3.13 0.27
CA ARG A 109 2.62 -3.92 0.54
C ARG A 109 2.42 -5.08 1.52
N LYS A 110 1.18 -5.36 1.95
CA LYS A 110 0.89 -6.45 2.91
C LYS A 110 1.39 -7.81 2.42
N GLY A 111 1.11 -8.19 1.17
CA GLY A 111 1.54 -9.49 0.61
C GLY A 111 3.06 -9.68 0.61
N TYR A 112 3.82 -8.62 0.31
CA TYR A 112 5.28 -8.65 0.38
C TYR A 112 5.80 -8.81 1.81
N ARG A 113 5.19 -8.15 2.80
CA ARG A 113 5.59 -8.32 4.21
C ARG A 113 5.36 -9.74 4.68
N GLU A 114 4.19 -10.31 4.38
CA GLU A 114 3.89 -11.69 4.75
C GLU A 114 4.83 -12.69 4.04
N TYR A 115 5.21 -12.43 2.80
CA TYR A 115 6.22 -13.23 2.10
C TYR A 115 7.59 -13.19 2.81
N ARG A 116 8.05 -11.99 3.18
CA ARG A 116 9.33 -11.79 3.88
C ARG A 116 9.33 -12.45 5.26
N GLU A 117 8.22 -12.35 6.00
CA GLU A 117 8.05 -12.99 7.32
C GLU A 117 8.12 -14.53 7.23
N ARG A 118 7.50 -15.11 6.20
CA ARG A 118 7.48 -16.57 6.03
C ARG A 118 8.81 -17.14 5.56
N THR A 119 9.42 -16.49 4.57
CA THR A 119 10.57 -17.07 3.86
C THR A 119 11.91 -16.56 4.36
N GLY A 120 11.93 -15.45 5.11
CA GLY A 120 13.15 -14.73 5.46
C GLY A 120 13.87 -14.09 4.27
N ARG A 121 13.36 -14.28 3.05
CA ARG A 121 13.96 -13.77 1.81
C ARG A 121 13.55 -12.31 1.59
N VAL A 122 14.47 -11.56 1.01
CA VAL A 122 14.27 -10.17 0.65
C VAL A 122 14.51 -10.08 -0.85
N ASN A 123 13.42 -9.87 -1.57
CA ASN A 123 13.40 -9.57 -3.00
C ASN A 123 13.03 -8.09 -3.20
#